data_AF-A0A7K5SNQ7-F1
#
_entry.id   AF-A0A7K5SNQ7-F1
#
_cell.length_a   1.000
_cell.length_b   1.000
_cell.length_c   1.000
_cell.angle_alpha   90.00
_cell.angle_beta   90.00
_cell.angle_gamma   90.00
#
_symmetry.space_group_name_H-M   'P 1'
#
loop_
_entity.id
_entity.type
_entity.pdbx_description
1 polymer ?
#
loop_
_entity_poly.entity_id
_entity_poly.type
_entity_poly.pdbx_seq_one_letter_code
_entity_poly.pdbx_strand_id
1 'polypeptide(L)'
;GWCPLSPAGAQTPQILVQPPWTPAVLWDWVTLTCQGSGTAGATTWYRDGQRWGQQGRDRLSITESGTYRCDRPGSGRSPPVRV
;
A
#
# COMPACT_ATOMS: atom_id res chain seq x y z
N GLY A 1 23.03 22.41 -21.42
CA GLY A 1 23.20 21.04 -20.89
C GLY A 1 21.83 20.40 -20.84
N TRP A 2 21.69 19.19 -21.36
CA TRP A 2 20.41 18.48 -21.45
C TRP A 2 20.16 17.80 -20.10
N CYS A 3 19.05 18.14 -19.42
CA CYS A 3 18.60 17.39 -18.26
C CYS A 3 17.95 16.09 -18.76
N PRO A 4 18.42 14.89 -18.36
CA PRO A 4 17.73 13.67 -18.73
C PRO A 4 16.35 13.72 -18.07
N LEU A 5 15.31 13.63 -18.92
CA LEU A 5 13.96 13.33 -18.47
C LEU A 5 14.03 11.98 -17.75
N SER A 6 14.02 12.00 -16.42
CA SER A 6 13.73 10.83 -15.61
C SER A 6 12.48 10.18 -16.18
N PRO A 7 12.48 8.88 -16.50
CA PRO A 7 11.30 8.24 -17.04
C PRO A 7 10.20 8.40 -15.99
N ALA A 8 9.10 9.04 -16.41
CA ALA A 8 7.86 9.29 -15.69
C ALA A 8 7.94 9.00 -14.18
N GLY A 9 8.04 10.05 -13.36
CA GLY A 9 7.80 9.98 -11.93
C GLY A 9 6.38 9.52 -11.65
N ALA A 10 6.11 8.22 -11.77
CA ALA A 10 4.92 7.62 -11.25
C ALA A 10 5.04 7.77 -9.73
N GLN A 11 4.18 8.59 -9.14
CA GLN A 11 4.17 8.83 -7.71
C GLN A 11 3.99 7.45 -7.05
N THR A 12 4.98 7.02 -6.27
CA THR A 12 4.95 5.71 -5.64
C THR A 12 3.71 5.63 -4.75
N PRO A 13 2.97 4.51 -4.80
CA PRO A 13 1.78 4.40 -3.98
C PRO A 13 2.17 4.43 -2.50
N GLN A 14 1.34 5.04 -1.65
CA GLN A 14 1.51 5.10 -0.21
C GLN A 14 0.39 4.33 0.48
N ILE A 15 0.66 3.75 1.64
CA ILE A 15 -0.38 3.09 2.45
C ILE A 15 -0.82 4.06 3.53
N LEU A 16 -2.10 4.40 3.52
CA LEU A 16 -2.77 5.11 4.60
C LEU A 16 -3.38 4.11 5.58
N VAL A 17 -3.02 4.24 6.85
CA VAL A 17 -3.53 3.41 7.95
C VAL A 17 -4.67 4.17 8.63
N GLN A 18 -5.85 3.56 8.75
CA GLN A 18 -7.01 4.16 9.41
C GLN A 18 -7.59 3.21 10.47
N PRO A 19 -7.79 3.64 11.72
CA PRO A 19 -7.45 4.96 12.27
C PRO A 19 -5.92 5.21 12.42
N PRO A 20 -5.44 6.46 12.31
CA PRO A 20 -4.01 6.78 12.40
C PRO A 20 -3.45 6.74 13.83
N TRP A 21 -4.33 6.74 14.85
CA TRP A 21 -3.98 6.72 16.26
C TRP A 21 -4.79 5.64 16.99
N THR A 22 -4.21 4.45 17.10
CA THR A 22 -4.56 3.50 18.15
C THR A 22 -3.37 2.58 18.32
N PRO A 23 -2.87 2.32 19.55
CA PRO A 23 -2.17 1.07 19.76
C PRO A 23 -3.17 -0.02 19.37
N ALA A 24 -2.76 -0.96 18.51
CA ALA A 24 -3.55 -2.15 18.24
C ALA A 24 -3.75 -2.85 19.60
N VAL A 25 -4.84 -2.54 20.27
CA VAL A 25 -5.46 -3.49 21.17
C VAL A 25 -5.62 -4.70 20.27
N LEU A 26 -4.93 -5.79 20.63
CA LEU A 26 -5.13 -7.10 20.04
C LEU A 26 -6.65 -7.18 19.78
N TRP A 27 -7.11 -7.39 18.55
CA TRP A 27 -8.53 -7.38 18.12
C TRP A 27 -9.13 -6.11 17.46
N ASP A 28 -8.43 -4.97 17.35
CA ASP A 28 -8.94 -3.84 16.56
C ASP A 28 -8.69 -4.01 15.04
N TRP A 29 -9.74 -3.76 14.25
CA TRP A 29 -9.69 -3.75 12.79
C TRP A 29 -9.07 -2.46 12.25
N VAL A 30 -7.94 -2.59 11.57
CA VAL A 30 -7.26 -1.49 10.89
C VAL A 30 -7.57 -1.55 9.40
N THR A 31 -7.91 -0.42 8.79
CA THR A 31 -8.11 -0.31 7.35
C THR A 31 -6.89 0.30 6.69
N LEU A 32 -6.21 -0.48 5.89
CA LEU A 32 -5.13 -0.06 5.01
C LEU A 32 -5.70 0.38 3.67
N THR A 33 -5.48 1.63 3.31
CA THR A 33 -5.85 2.16 2.00
C THR A 33 -4.57 2.44 1.23
N CYS A 34 -4.35 1.74 0.13
CA CYS A 34 -3.30 2.13 -0.80
C CYS A 34 -3.79 3.44 -1.47
N GLN A 35 -2.94 4.46 -1.58
CA GLN A 35 -3.21 5.74 -2.26
C GLN A 35 -2.07 6.03 -3.23
N GLY A 36 -2.30 6.78 -4.29
CA GLY A 36 -1.27 7.13 -5.28
C GLY A 36 -1.74 6.95 -6.72
N SER A 37 -0.83 7.20 -7.66
CA SER A 37 -1.06 7.08 -9.10
C SER A 37 -1.21 5.61 -9.52
N GLY A 38 -1.85 5.33 -10.66
CA GLY A 38 -2.06 3.97 -11.19
C GLY A 38 -3.52 3.55 -11.24
N THR A 39 -3.78 2.33 -11.68
CA THR A 39 -5.16 1.82 -11.84
C THR A 39 -5.75 1.45 -10.48
N ALA A 40 -6.71 2.27 -10.01
CA ALA A 40 -7.53 1.95 -8.85
C ALA A 40 -8.23 0.60 -9.04
N GLY A 41 -8.23 -0.22 -7.99
CA GLY A 41 -8.81 -1.57 -8.01
C GLY A 41 -7.91 -2.66 -8.58
N ALA A 42 -6.71 -2.39 -9.13
CA ALA A 42 -5.76 -3.43 -9.54
C ALA A 42 -4.59 -3.61 -8.55
N THR A 43 -4.78 -3.18 -7.30
CA THR A 43 -3.74 -3.16 -6.27
C THR A 43 -3.42 -4.57 -5.75
N THR A 44 -2.15 -4.98 -5.75
CA THR A 44 -1.69 -6.23 -5.13
C THR A 44 -1.15 -5.97 -3.73
N TRP A 45 -1.63 -6.70 -2.73
CA TRP A 45 -1.15 -6.58 -1.37
C TRP A 45 -0.11 -7.63 -1.00
N TYR A 46 0.87 -7.19 -0.21
CA TYR A 46 1.93 -8.01 0.35
C TYR A 46 2.00 -7.82 1.87
N ARG A 47 2.21 -8.92 2.57
CA ARG A 47 2.43 -8.99 4.01
C ARG A 47 3.74 -9.71 4.29
N ASP A 48 4.63 -9.09 5.04
CA ASP A 48 5.90 -9.67 5.44
C ASP A 48 6.73 -10.22 4.26
N GLY A 49 6.55 -9.61 3.08
CA GLY A 49 7.19 -10.01 1.83
C GLY A 49 6.40 -11.01 0.99
N GLN A 50 5.43 -11.71 1.58
CA GLN A 50 4.58 -12.66 0.88
C GLN A 50 3.37 -11.96 0.24
N ARG A 51 2.99 -12.38 -0.98
CA ARG A 51 1.77 -11.91 -1.62
C ARG A 51 0.57 -12.40 -0.80
N TRP A 52 -0.15 -11.48 -0.17
CA TRP A 52 -1.34 -11.82 0.60
C TRP A 52 -2.55 -11.96 -0.32
N GLY A 53 -2.63 -11.12 -1.35
CA GLY A 53 -3.62 -11.23 -2.42
C GLY A 53 -4.47 -9.97 -2.63
N GLN A 54 -5.57 -10.18 -3.36
CA GLN A 54 -6.64 -9.23 -3.73
C GLN A 54 -6.37 -8.31 -4.94
N GLN A 55 -6.44 -8.87 -6.15
CA GLN A 55 -6.74 -8.12 -7.37
C GLN A 55 -8.16 -7.55 -7.23
N GLY A 56 -8.33 -6.27 -6.92
CA GLY A 56 -9.67 -5.67 -6.90
C GLY A 56 -9.85 -4.47 -5.98
N ARG A 57 -9.13 -4.40 -4.86
CA ARG A 57 -9.45 -3.42 -3.80
C ARG A 57 -8.24 -2.60 -3.39
N ASP A 58 -8.42 -1.29 -3.42
CA ASP A 58 -7.47 -0.33 -2.85
C ASP A 58 -7.51 -0.26 -1.32
N ARG A 59 -8.50 -0.91 -0.70
CA ARG A 59 -8.72 -0.92 0.75
C ARG A 59 -8.72 -2.35 1.27
N LEU A 60 -7.93 -2.59 2.31
CA LEU A 60 -7.78 -3.87 3.00
C LEU A 60 -8.03 -3.65 4.49
N SER A 61 -8.98 -4.39 5.08
CA SER A 61 -9.17 -4.43 6.52
C SER A 61 -8.37 -5.60 7.10
N ILE A 62 -7.58 -5.33 8.12
CA ILE A 62 -6.67 -6.27 8.79
C ILE A 62 -6.94 -6.23 10.28
N THR A 63 -6.69 -7.35 10.96
CA THR A 63 -6.72 -7.47 12.43
C THR A 63 -5.38 -7.94 12.99
N GLU A 64 -4.45 -8.28 12.10
CA GLU A 64 -3.13 -8.79 12.44
C GLU A 64 -2.08 -7.71 12.26
N SER A 65 -1.07 -7.73 13.11
CA SER A 65 0.14 -6.93 12.92
C SER A 65 1.05 -7.55 11.87
N GLY A 66 1.88 -6.70 11.28
CA GLY A 66 2.80 -7.13 10.24
C GLY A 66 3.34 -5.98 9.41
N THR A 67 4.17 -6.32 8.43
CA THR A 67 4.73 -5.36 7.48
C THR A 67 3.97 -5.40 6.16
N TYR A 68 3.25 -4.34 5.86
CA TYR A 68 2.36 -4.22 4.72
C TYR A 68 2.97 -3.43 3.59
N ARG A 69 2.78 -3.92 2.36
CA ARG A 69 3.17 -3.24 1.11
C ARG A 69 2.04 -3.41 0.10
N CYS A 70 1.79 -2.39 -0.71
CA CYS A 70 0.87 -2.47 -1.83
C CYS A 70 1.63 -2.22 -3.14
N ASP A 71 1.18 -2.82 -4.22
CA ASP A 71 1.75 -2.66 -5.55
C ASP A 71 0.64 -2.31 -6.53
N ARG A 72 0.86 -1.27 -7.32
CA ARG A 72 -0.09 -0.80 -8.31
C ARG A 72 0.49 -0.88 -9.71
N PRO A 73 -0.30 -1.41 -10.67
CA PRO A 73 0.05 -1.32 -12.07
C PRO A 73 0.27 0.15 -12.47
N GLY A 74 1.44 0.44 -13.02
CA GLY A 74 1.82 1.78 -13.50
C GLY A 74 2.49 2.70 -12.48
N SER A 75 2.48 2.39 -11.18
CA SER A 75 3.19 3.17 -10.14
C SER A 75 4.14 2.37 -9.25
N GLY A 76 4.12 1.04 -9.39
CA GLY A 76 5.05 0.15 -8.71
C GLY A 76 4.66 -0.08 -7.25
N ARG A 77 5.66 -0.33 -6.41
CA ARG A 77 5.47 -0.84 -5.04
C ARG A 77 5.64 0.24 -3.98
N SER A 78 4.76 0.24 -3.00
CA SER A 78 4.77 1.17 -1.87
C SER A 78 5.93 0.89 -0.91
N PRO A 79 6.38 1.90 -0.17
CA PRO A 79 7.22 1.67 1.00
C PRO A 79 6.50 0.75 2.01
N PRO A 80 7.25 -0.02 2.81
CA PRO A 80 6.70 -0.89 3.85
C PRO A 80 6.14 -0.07 5.01
N VAL A 81 4.94 -0.42 5.44
CA VAL A 81 4.29 0.15 6.64
C VAL A 81 4.13 -0.96 7.67
N ARG A 82 4.58 -0.71 8.89
CA ARG A 82 4.36 -1.61 10.02
C ARG A 82 3.12 -1.17 10.78
N VAL A 83 2.21 -2.11 10.98
CA VAL A 83 0.97 -1.95 11.75
C VAL A 83 1.12 -2.70 13.06
#